data_AF-A0A933KWR1-F1
#
_entry.id   AF-A0A933KWR1-F1
#
_cell.length_a   1.000
_cell.length_b   1.000
_cell.length_c   1.000
_cell.angle_alpha   90.00
_cell.angle_beta   90.00
_cell.angle_gamma   90.00
#
_symmetry.space_group_name_H-M   'P 1'
#
loop_
_entity.id
_entity.type
_entity.pdbx_description
1 polymer ?
#
loop_
_entity_poly.entity_id
_entity_poly.type
_entity_poly.pdbx_seq_one_letter_code
_entity_poly.pdbx_strand_id
1 'polypeptide(L)'
;MSRRDSGFTLVEVMICTLILTVGMLAIAGLLGVTTRMEIGAREAARSARLAQEKIDELMRADFDTNATVAVGGSLTSDAANHYEASPDGLDGITIRWLVQSDAGLPDETRILTVRVVNLRAQQYRNTDISTIIRDY
;
A
#
# COMPACT_ATOMS: atom_id res chain seq x y z
N MET A 1 13.72 64.90 20.90
CA MET A 1 14.35 63.57 20.80
C MET A 1 13.86 62.95 19.49
N SER A 2 14.57 63.19 18.38
CA SER A 2 14.14 62.77 17.03
C SER A 2 14.69 61.37 16.75
N ARG A 3 13.77 60.42 16.54
CA ARG A 3 14.08 59.05 16.12
C ARG A 3 14.53 59.12 14.67
N ARG A 4 15.73 58.61 14.36
CA ARG A 4 16.18 58.44 12.97
C ARG A 4 15.46 57.21 12.41
N ASP A 5 14.37 57.42 11.68
CA ASP A 5 13.78 56.38 10.85
C ASP A 5 14.64 56.24 9.58
N SER A 6 15.68 55.42 9.65
CA SER A 6 16.46 55.04 8.47
C SER A 6 15.67 54.02 7.66
N GLY A 7 15.24 54.39 6.45
CA GLY A 7 14.59 53.49 5.52
C GLY A 7 15.50 52.34 5.05
N PHE A 8 14.89 51.30 4.50
CA PHE A 8 15.59 50.12 3.96
C PHE A 8 16.50 50.49 2.80
N THR A 9 17.70 49.92 2.75
CA THR A 9 18.59 50.13 1.60
C THR A 9 18.18 49.21 0.44
N LEU A 10 18.43 49.65 -0.80
CA LEU A 10 18.16 48.83 -1.99
C LEU A 10 18.92 47.49 -1.94
N VAL A 11 20.16 47.51 -1.44
CA VAL A 11 20.98 46.32 -1.25
C VAL A 11 20.34 45.35 -0.26
N GLU A 12 19.75 45.86 0.82
CA GLU A 12 19.06 45.05 1.81
C GLU A 12 17.83 44.35 1.21
N VAL A 13 17.04 45.05 0.39
CA VAL A 13 15.91 44.44 -0.34
C VAL A 13 16.39 43.37 -1.33
N MET A 14 17.51 43.60 -2.02
CA MET A 14 18.10 42.60 -2.92
C MET A 14 18.55 41.33 -2.16
N ILE A 15 19.16 41.49 -0.98
CA ILE A 15 19.56 40.36 -0.15
C ILE A 15 18.33 39.63 0.40
N CYS A 16 17.31 40.35 0.87
CA CYS A 16 16.07 39.74 1.35
C CYS A 16 15.36 38.93 0.26
N THR A 17 15.29 39.47 -0.96
CA THR A 17 14.67 38.77 -2.10
C THR A 17 15.48 37.55 -2.55
N LEU A 18 16.81 37.62 -2.49
CA LEU A 18 17.67 36.47 -2.74
C LEU A 18 17.42 35.35 -1.72
N ILE A 19 17.41 35.67 -0.42
CA ILE A 19 17.14 34.69 0.64
C ILE A 19 15.73 34.11 0.49
N LEU A 20 14.74 34.94 0.19
CA LEU A 20 13.36 34.53 -0.01
C LEU A 20 13.24 33.54 -1.18
N THR A 21 13.84 33.85 -2.33
CA THR A 21 13.75 33.00 -3.52
C THR A 21 14.43 31.65 -3.31
N VAL A 22 15.60 31.61 -2.66
CA VAL A 22 16.27 30.36 -2.28
C VAL A 22 15.41 29.55 -1.31
N GLY A 23 14.81 30.21 -0.30
CA GLY A 23 13.90 29.57 0.64
C GLY A 23 12.66 28.97 -0.03
N MET A 24 12.04 29.69 -0.96
CA MET A 24 10.89 29.19 -1.73
C MET A 24 11.27 27.98 -2.60
N LEU A 25 12.46 27.98 -3.20
CA LEU A 25 12.94 26.85 -4.00
C LEU A 25 13.12 25.59 -3.15
N ALA A 26 13.65 25.73 -1.93
CA ALA A 26 13.80 24.62 -0.99
C ALA A 26 12.43 24.01 -0.60
N ILE A 27 11.44 24.86 -0.33
CA ILE A 27 10.07 24.41 -0.01
C ILE A 27 9.44 23.69 -1.21
N ALA A 28 9.60 24.22 -2.43
CA ALA A 28 9.09 23.56 -3.64
C ALA A 28 9.67 22.15 -3.83
N GLY A 29 10.97 21.98 -3.54
CA GLY A 29 11.61 20.66 -3.54
C GLY A 29 10.99 19.71 -2.53
N LEU A 30 10.70 20.19 -1.31
CA LEU A 30 10.07 19.39 -0.27
C LEU A 30 8.65 18.95 -0.65
N LEU A 31 7.83 19.84 -1.23
CA LEU A 31 6.49 19.48 -1.70
C LEU A 31 6.55 18.32 -2.71
N GLY A 32 7.50 18.37 -3.65
CA GLY A 32 7.68 17.29 -4.62
C GLY A 32 7.98 15.93 -3.99
N VAL A 33 8.77 15.90 -2.91
CA VAL A 33 9.06 14.67 -2.17
C VAL A 33 7.83 14.21 -1.38
N THR A 34 7.18 15.11 -0.66
CA THR A 34 5.99 14.79 0.15
C THR A 34 4.86 14.22 -0.71
N THR A 35 4.59 14.81 -1.89
CA THR A 35 3.56 14.29 -2.80
C THR A 35 3.85 12.85 -3.25
N ARG A 36 5.11 12.53 -3.53
CA ARG A 36 5.50 11.15 -3.91
C ARG A 36 5.30 10.18 -2.75
N MET A 37 5.65 10.59 -1.54
CA MET A 37 5.42 9.78 -0.33
C MET A 37 3.94 9.56 -0.08
N GLU A 38 3.10 10.58 -0.22
CA GLU A 38 1.64 10.46 -0.07
C GLU A 38 1.03 9.49 -1.09
N ILE A 39 1.44 9.55 -2.35
CA ILE A 39 0.96 8.61 -3.38
C ILE A 39 1.36 7.18 -2.99
N GLY A 40 2.61 6.96 -2.58
CA GLY A 40 3.06 5.65 -2.13
C GLY A 40 2.29 5.12 -0.91
N ALA A 41 2.04 5.98 0.07
CA ALA A 41 1.28 5.62 1.28
C ALA A 41 -0.17 5.26 0.94
N ARG A 42 -0.83 5.99 0.03
CA ARG A 42 -2.19 5.70 -0.43
C ARG A 42 -2.28 4.35 -1.15
N GLU A 43 -1.33 4.06 -2.02
CA GLU A 43 -1.27 2.77 -2.73
C GLU A 43 -1.02 1.61 -1.77
N ALA A 44 -0.10 1.76 -0.80
CA ALA A 44 0.14 0.75 0.23
C ALA A 44 -1.09 0.49 1.12
N ALA A 45 -1.76 1.56 1.56
CA ALA A 45 -2.99 1.45 2.35
C ALA A 45 -4.11 0.75 1.56
N ARG A 46 -4.24 1.05 0.26
CA ARG A 46 -5.18 0.37 -0.64
C ARG A 46 -4.85 -1.12 -0.76
N SER A 47 -3.59 -1.48 -0.98
CA SER A 47 -3.18 -2.89 -1.07
C SER A 47 -3.44 -3.65 0.22
N ALA A 48 -3.18 -3.04 1.38
CA ALA A 48 -3.50 -3.65 2.68
C ALA A 48 -5.01 -3.86 2.87
N ARG A 49 -5.84 -2.87 2.48
CA ARG A 49 -7.31 -3.00 2.53
C ARG A 49 -7.79 -4.14 1.64
N LEU A 50 -7.31 -4.23 0.40
CA LEU A 50 -7.68 -5.31 -0.53
C LEU A 50 -7.27 -6.69 0.01
N ALA A 51 -6.11 -6.79 0.64
CA ALA A 51 -5.67 -8.03 1.28
C ALA A 51 -6.62 -8.43 2.42
N GLN A 52 -7.02 -7.48 3.27
CA GLN A 52 -7.97 -7.72 4.35
C GLN A 52 -9.35 -8.13 3.84
N GLU A 53 -9.88 -7.41 2.85
CA GLU A 53 -11.17 -7.70 2.23
C GLU A 53 -11.19 -9.11 1.63
N LYS A 54 -10.10 -9.53 0.97
CA LYS A 54 -9.97 -10.90 0.48
C LYS A 54 -9.90 -11.93 1.60
N ILE A 55 -9.18 -11.64 2.69
CA ILE A 55 -9.15 -12.53 3.86
C ILE A 55 -10.56 -12.71 4.43
N ASP A 56 -11.31 -11.63 4.60
CA ASP A 56 -12.67 -11.68 5.15
C ASP A 56 -13.64 -12.46 4.24
N GLU A 57 -13.46 -12.37 2.92
CA GLU A 57 -14.19 -13.18 1.95
C GLU A 57 -13.87 -14.67 2.09
N LEU A 58 -12.56 -15.01 2.13
CA LEU A 58 -12.10 -16.40 2.25
C LEU A 58 -12.42 -17.01 3.62
N MET A 59 -12.49 -16.20 4.68
CA MET A 59 -12.94 -16.63 6.01
C MET A 59 -14.42 -17.02 6.06
N ARG A 60 -15.25 -16.52 5.13
CA ARG A 60 -16.67 -16.88 5.03
C ARG A 60 -16.90 -18.11 4.14
N ALA A 61 -15.89 -18.54 3.40
CA ALA A 61 -16.00 -19.67 2.50
C ALA A 61 -15.92 -21.00 3.25
N ASP A 62 -16.83 -21.90 2.91
CA ASP A 62 -16.90 -23.27 3.40
C ASP A 62 -15.82 -24.13 2.73
N PHE A 63 -15.13 -24.97 3.51
CA PHE A 63 -13.91 -25.64 3.05
C PHE A 63 -14.16 -26.86 2.15
N ASP A 64 -15.39 -27.39 2.16
CA ASP A 64 -15.81 -28.56 1.39
C ASP A 64 -16.38 -28.14 0.03
N THR A 65 -17.12 -27.02 0.01
CA THR A 65 -17.85 -26.58 -1.18
C THR A 65 -17.10 -25.53 -2.01
N ASN A 66 -16.19 -24.77 -1.42
CA ASN A 66 -15.52 -23.67 -2.12
C ASN A 66 -14.06 -23.99 -2.49
N ALA A 67 -13.80 -24.07 -3.79
CA ALA A 67 -12.47 -24.35 -4.34
C ALA A 67 -11.43 -23.24 -4.07
N THR A 68 -11.84 -22.04 -3.63
CA THR A 68 -10.91 -20.93 -3.31
C THR A 68 -10.19 -21.10 -1.99
N VAL A 69 -10.74 -21.92 -1.08
CA VAL A 69 -10.13 -22.23 0.22
C VAL A 69 -9.53 -23.63 0.26
N ALA A 70 -9.58 -24.37 -0.84
CA ALA A 70 -8.91 -25.66 -0.97
C ALA A 70 -7.40 -25.52 -0.77
N VAL A 71 -6.74 -26.51 -0.18
CA VAL A 71 -5.29 -26.48 0.03
C VAL A 71 -4.58 -26.38 -1.32
N GLY A 72 -3.74 -25.36 -1.48
CA GLY A 72 -3.09 -25.05 -2.75
C GLY A 72 -2.90 -23.56 -2.98
N GLY A 73 -2.57 -23.20 -4.23
CA GLY A 73 -2.30 -21.83 -4.64
C GLY A 73 -0.82 -21.48 -4.75
N SER A 74 -0.54 -20.22 -5.04
CA SER A 74 0.82 -19.72 -5.22
C SER A 74 0.87 -18.21 -5.01
N LEU A 75 1.91 -17.73 -4.32
CA LEU A 75 2.15 -16.29 -4.15
C LEU A 75 2.97 -15.68 -5.30
N THR A 76 3.40 -16.49 -6.27
CA THR A 76 4.30 -16.07 -7.36
C THR A 76 3.76 -16.38 -8.75
N SER A 77 2.70 -17.18 -8.85
CA SER A 77 2.05 -17.55 -10.09
C SER A 77 0.53 -17.54 -9.93
N ASP A 78 -0.18 -17.36 -11.05
CA ASP A 78 -1.64 -17.35 -11.05
C ASP A 78 -2.14 -18.79 -11.07
N ALA A 79 -2.52 -19.28 -9.90
CA ALA A 79 -3.07 -20.63 -9.72
C ALA A 79 -4.60 -20.56 -9.77
N ALA A 80 -5.25 -21.47 -10.50
CA ALA A 80 -6.71 -21.49 -10.64
C ALA A 80 -7.42 -21.45 -9.26
N ASN A 81 -8.46 -20.63 -9.15
CA ASN A 81 -9.21 -20.37 -7.92
C ASN A 81 -8.37 -19.79 -6.76
N HIS A 82 -7.12 -19.38 -7.01
CA HIS A 82 -6.18 -18.85 -6.02
C HIS A 82 -5.58 -17.50 -6.43
N TYR A 83 -6.22 -16.84 -7.38
CA TYR A 83 -5.86 -15.50 -7.82
C TYR A 83 -7.08 -14.71 -8.28
N GLU A 84 -6.96 -13.40 -8.19
CA GLU A 84 -7.90 -12.44 -8.74
C GLU A 84 -7.11 -11.34 -9.45
N ALA A 85 -7.38 -11.15 -10.73
CA ALA A 85 -6.81 -10.08 -11.53
C ALA A 85 -7.76 -8.88 -11.55
N SER A 86 -7.19 -7.67 -11.41
CA SER A 86 -7.92 -6.41 -11.44
C SER A 86 -9.14 -6.36 -10.50
N PRO A 87 -8.94 -6.59 -9.18
CA PRO A 87 -10.02 -6.50 -8.20
C PRO A 87 -10.69 -5.12 -8.27
N ASP A 88 -12.03 -5.08 -8.16
CA ASP A 88 -12.83 -3.86 -8.33
C ASP A 88 -12.59 -3.09 -9.65
N GLY A 89 -12.14 -3.78 -10.70
CA GLY A 89 -11.78 -3.16 -11.98
C GLY A 89 -10.47 -2.35 -11.94
N LEU A 90 -9.62 -2.60 -10.94
CA LEU A 90 -8.36 -1.89 -10.76
C LEU A 90 -7.21 -2.53 -11.54
N ASP A 91 -6.98 -2.04 -12.75
CA ASP A 91 -5.85 -2.49 -13.57
C ASP A 91 -4.51 -2.31 -12.86
N GLY A 92 -3.65 -3.32 -13.03
CA GLY A 92 -2.31 -3.36 -12.43
C GLY A 92 -2.27 -3.83 -10.99
N ILE A 93 -3.40 -4.31 -10.44
CA ILE A 93 -3.44 -4.99 -9.15
C ILE A 93 -3.82 -6.45 -9.35
N THR A 94 -3.13 -7.35 -8.66
CA THR A 94 -3.43 -8.78 -8.64
C THR A 94 -3.38 -9.28 -7.21
N ILE A 95 -4.42 -9.98 -6.77
CA ILE A 95 -4.46 -10.66 -5.49
C ILE A 95 -4.15 -12.12 -5.73
N ARG A 96 -3.25 -12.70 -4.94
CA ARG A 96 -2.90 -14.12 -4.98
C ARG A 96 -2.99 -14.65 -3.57
N TRP A 97 -3.40 -15.90 -3.41
CA TRP A 97 -3.40 -16.52 -2.11
C TRP A 97 -2.90 -17.95 -2.14
N LEU A 98 -2.39 -18.37 -1.00
CA LEU A 98 -1.88 -19.70 -0.74
C LEU A 98 -2.58 -20.22 0.51
N VAL A 99 -3.17 -21.40 0.40
CA VAL A 99 -3.80 -22.10 1.51
C VAL A 99 -2.95 -23.33 1.84
N GLN A 100 -2.55 -23.45 3.08
CA GLN A 100 -1.73 -24.55 3.58
C GLN A 100 -2.44 -25.26 4.73
N SER A 101 -2.46 -26.58 4.68
CA SER A 101 -2.69 -27.43 5.85
C SER A 101 -1.33 -27.86 6.40
N ASP A 102 -1.14 -27.81 7.72
CA ASP A 102 0.03 -28.39 8.38
C ASP A 102 -0.39 -29.58 9.24
N ALA A 103 0.49 -30.57 9.37
CA ALA A 103 0.19 -31.85 10.02
C ALA A 103 -0.14 -31.72 11.52
N GLY A 104 0.14 -30.55 12.13
CA GLY A 104 -0.25 -30.24 13.50
C GLY A 104 -1.61 -29.55 13.65
N LEU A 105 -2.31 -29.20 12.56
CA LEU A 105 -3.62 -28.55 12.61
C LEU A 105 -4.77 -29.54 12.35
N PRO A 106 -5.94 -29.35 13.01
CA PRO A 106 -7.16 -30.07 12.66
C PRO A 106 -7.54 -29.84 11.18
N ASP A 107 -8.22 -30.80 10.56
CA ASP A 107 -8.67 -30.70 9.15
C ASP A 107 -9.56 -29.48 8.87
N GLU A 108 -10.22 -28.97 9.91
CA GLU A 108 -11.03 -27.75 9.92
C GLU A 108 -10.20 -26.46 9.92
N THR A 109 -8.87 -26.51 10.07
CA THR A 109 -8.02 -25.32 10.22
C THR A 109 -6.95 -25.25 9.14
N ARG A 110 -6.83 -24.09 8.49
CA ARG A 110 -5.86 -23.85 7.41
C ARG A 110 -5.12 -22.53 7.64
N ILE A 111 -3.87 -22.46 7.19
CA ILE A 111 -3.11 -21.22 7.14
C ILE A 111 -3.38 -20.58 5.78
N LEU A 112 -3.87 -19.35 5.80
CA LEU A 112 -4.15 -18.56 4.62
C LEU A 112 -3.11 -17.44 4.52
N THR A 113 -2.38 -17.39 3.41
CA THR A 113 -1.50 -16.27 3.08
C THR A 113 -2.01 -15.57 1.83
N VAL A 114 -2.32 -14.28 1.94
CA VAL A 114 -2.78 -13.43 0.84
C VAL A 114 -1.66 -12.45 0.48
N ARG A 115 -1.34 -12.37 -0.81
CA ARG A 115 -0.41 -11.40 -1.41
C ARG A 115 -1.15 -10.51 -2.39
N VAL A 116 -1.06 -9.21 -2.19
CA VAL A 116 -1.49 -8.20 -3.16
C VAL A 116 -0.26 -7.68 -3.90
N VAL A 117 -0.26 -7.85 -5.22
CA VAL A 117 0.74 -7.31 -6.14
C VAL A 117 0.18 -6.05 -6.80
N ASN A 118 0.69 -4.89 -6.42
CA ASN A 118 0.30 -3.58 -6.95
C ASN A 118 1.42 -3.02 -7.85
N LEU A 119 1.27 -3.17 -9.16
CA LEU A 119 2.22 -2.69 -10.17
C LEU A 119 2.22 -1.16 -10.30
N ARG A 120 1.16 -0.50 -9.81
CA ARG A 120 1.01 0.97 -9.80
C ARG A 120 1.89 1.60 -8.73
N ALA A 121 2.12 0.88 -7.64
CA ALA A 121 2.98 1.31 -6.55
C ALA A 121 4.47 1.25 -6.97
N GLN A 122 5.17 2.39 -6.82
CA GLN A 122 6.62 2.46 -7.01
C GLN A 122 7.38 1.79 -5.85
N GLN A 123 6.78 1.84 -4.65
CA GLN A 123 7.29 1.25 -3.41
C GLN A 123 6.18 0.37 -2.82
N TYR A 124 6.53 -0.72 -2.13
CA TYR A 124 5.56 -1.69 -1.57
C TYR A 124 4.69 -2.39 -2.62
N ARG A 125 5.31 -2.80 -3.74
CA ARG A 125 4.63 -3.55 -4.81
C ARG A 125 3.97 -4.83 -4.34
N ASN A 126 4.53 -5.50 -3.32
CA ASN A 126 3.95 -6.73 -2.76
C ASN A 126 3.57 -6.47 -1.30
N THR A 127 2.33 -6.79 -0.93
CA THR A 127 1.84 -6.74 0.45
C THR A 127 1.31 -8.11 0.82
N ASP A 128 1.90 -8.71 1.86
CA ASP A 128 1.58 -10.07 2.29
C ASP A 128 0.94 -10.04 3.68
N ILE A 129 -0.20 -10.70 3.84
CA ILE A 129 -0.87 -10.90 5.12
C ILE A 129 -1.15 -12.39 5.29
N SER A 130 -0.71 -12.96 6.42
CA SER A 130 -0.99 -14.36 6.75
C SER A 130 -1.90 -14.42 7.96
N THR A 131 -2.88 -15.31 7.91
CA THR A 131 -3.82 -15.57 9.00
C THR A 131 -4.15 -17.06 9.09
N ILE A 132 -4.80 -17.47 10.17
CA ILE A 132 -5.35 -18.81 10.35
C ILE A 132 -6.85 -18.71 10.13
N ILE A 133 -7.40 -19.58 9.28
CA ILE A 133 -8.83 -19.70 9.01
C ILE A 133 -9.34 -21.05 9.52
N ARG A 134 -10.59 -21.09 9.97
CA ARG A 134 -11.23 -22.30 10.49
C ARG A 134 -12.64 -22.44 9.95
N ASP A 135 -13.01 -23.66 9.56
CA ASP A 135 -14.38 -24.04 9.22
C ASP A 135 -15.16 -24.41 10.49
N TYR A 136 -16.44 -24.03 10.58
CA TYR A 136 -17.25 -24.13 11.80
C TYR A 136 -18.52 -24.97 11.63
#